data_AF-A0A2C5YNQ0-F1
#
_entry.id   AF-A0A2C5YNQ0-F1
#
_cell.length_a   1.000
_cell.length_b   1.000
_cell.length_c   1.000
_cell.angle_alpha   90.00
_cell.angle_beta   90.00
_cell.angle_gamma   90.00
#
_symmetry.space_group_name_H-M   'P 1'
#
loop_
_entity.id
_entity.type
_entity.pdbx_description
1 polymer ?
#
loop_
_entity_poly.entity_id
_entity_poly.type
_entity_poly.pdbx_seq_one_letter_code
_entity_poly.pdbx_strand_id
1 'polypeptide(L)'
;MKYAVVFTSATAIVAHALPSSASKPLLPWVGEADRRMPHECGPWGYNDEMCGSLIYCDSIESAPFQRPTDYTSTQDCLDAHEPAPTLPWIGSPGVVRPQSCQPGLISIECPVVCGMFNFYSDSLCGTKQYCEAFNKKPKPLGYKNAEACFDAHDRL
;
A
#
# COMPACT_ATOMS: atom_id res chain seq x y z
N MET A 1 -21.27 -78.66 29.26
CA MET A 1 -20.46 -78.24 28.09
C MET A 1 -21.16 -77.02 27.51
N LYS A 2 -20.64 -75.81 27.34
CA LYS A 2 -19.29 -75.20 27.33
C LYS A 2 -19.50 -73.70 27.66
N TYR A 3 -18.52 -73.09 28.33
CA TYR A 3 -18.42 -71.63 28.49
C TYR A 3 -18.02 -70.95 27.18
N ALA A 4 -18.42 -69.69 26.98
CA ALA A 4 -17.67 -68.74 26.14
C ALA A 4 -17.91 -67.30 26.64
N VAL A 5 -16.87 -66.74 27.26
CA VAL A 5 -16.69 -65.30 27.48
C VAL A 5 -16.14 -64.71 26.19
N VAL A 6 -16.70 -63.59 25.71
CA VAL A 6 -16.11 -62.82 24.62
C VAL A 6 -15.89 -61.38 25.10
N PHE A 7 -14.61 -61.02 25.25
CA PHE A 7 -14.12 -59.66 25.36
C PHE A 7 -13.79 -59.15 23.95
N THR A 8 -14.28 -57.98 23.55
CA THR A 8 -13.68 -57.21 22.44
C THR A 8 -13.80 -55.69 22.66
N SER A 9 -12.71 -55.15 23.22
CA SER A 9 -12.01 -53.90 22.87
C SER A 9 -12.79 -52.67 22.38
N ALA A 10 -12.81 -51.62 23.21
CA ALA A 10 -13.06 -50.24 22.78
C ALA A 10 -11.81 -49.66 22.11
N THR A 11 -11.92 -49.24 20.84
CA THR A 11 -10.89 -48.46 20.14
C THR A 11 -11.18 -46.97 20.33
N ALA A 12 -10.37 -46.28 21.13
CA ALA A 12 -10.33 -44.83 21.16
C ALA A 12 -9.55 -44.33 19.94
N ILE A 13 -10.21 -43.62 19.03
CA ILE A 13 -9.56 -42.90 17.94
C ILE A 13 -8.98 -41.63 18.53
N VAL A 14 -7.65 -41.56 18.62
CA VAL A 14 -6.90 -40.36 18.98
C VAL A 14 -7.05 -39.35 17.85
N ALA A 15 -7.82 -38.29 18.09
CA ALA A 15 -7.85 -37.12 17.22
C ALA A 15 -6.43 -36.53 17.14
N HIS A 16 -5.79 -36.66 15.99
CA HIS A 16 -4.52 -36.00 15.73
C HIS A 16 -4.82 -34.51 15.54
N ALA A 17 -4.50 -33.70 16.55
CA ALA A 17 -4.43 -32.27 16.39
C ALA A 17 -3.38 -31.99 15.31
N LEU A 18 -3.82 -31.54 14.14
CA LEU A 18 -2.95 -31.04 13.09
C LEU A 18 -2.06 -29.95 13.70
N PRO A 19 -0.76 -29.91 13.41
CA PRO A 19 0.07 -28.80 13.81
C PRO A 19 -0.52 -27.54 13.20
N SER A 20 -0.98 -26.62 14.05
CA SER A 20 -1.33 -25.27 13.63
C SER A 20 -0.07 -24.67 13.04
N SER A 21 0.03 -24.63 11.71
CA SER A 21 1.03 -23.81 11.03
C SER A 21 0.87 -22.40 11.58
N ALA A 22 1.80 -21.98 12.43
CA ALA A 22 1.87 -20.59 12.84
C ALA A 22 2.09 -19.79 11.56
N SER A 23 1.06 -19.11 11.08
CA SER A 23 1.18 -18.16 9.97
C SER A 23 2.28 -17.17 10.34
N LYS A 24 3.25 -16.96 9.43
CA LYS A 24 4.22 -15.88 9.61
C LYS A 24 3.45 -14.58 9.88
N PRO A 25 3.88 -13.75 10.83
CA PRO A 25 3.24 -12.45 11.05
C PRO A 25 3.33 -11.61 9.76
N LEU A 26 2.26 -10.89 9.45
CA LEU A 26 2.20 -9.98 8.31
C LEU A 26 3.14 -8.79 8.52
N LEU A 27 3.63 -8.23 7.43
CA LEU A 27 4.40 -6.99 7.43
C LEU A 27 3.48 -5.79 7.63
N PRO A 28 3.85 -4.78 8.43
CA PRO A 28 3.02 -3.58 8.60
C PRO A 28 2.81 -2.86 7.26
N TRP A 29 1.60 -2.34 7.05
CA TRP A 29 1.33 -1.49 5.88
C TRP A 29 2.00 -0.12 6.03
N VAL A 30 2.81 0.29 5.06
CA VAL A 30 3.45 1.62 5.03
C VAL A 30 2.65 2.56 4.12
N GLY A 31 1.87 3.45 4.74
CA GLY A 31 1.09 4.49 4.07
C GLY A 31 1.95 5.69 3.63
N GLU A 32 1.33 6.65 2.92
CA GLU A 32 2.04 7.85 2.44
C GLU A 32 2.71 8.64 3.57
N ALA A 33 2.01 8.81 4.69
CA ALA A 33 2.48 9.58 5.84
C ALA A 33 3.68 8.94 6.57
N ASP A 34 3.88 7.63 6.41
CA ASP A 34 4.89 6.86 7.13
C ASP A 34 6.18 6.64 6.30
N ARG A 35 6.21 7.11 5.05
CA ARG A 35 7.37 6.98 4.16
C ARG A 35 8.53 7.84 4.65
N ARG A 36 9.74 7.30 4.56
CA ARG A 36 10.98 8.05 4.75
C ARG A 36 11.66 8.30 3.42
N MET A 37 12.03 9.55 3.17
CA MET A 37 12.68 9.95 1.91
C MET A 37 11.88 9.53 0.66
N PRO A 38 10.58 9.86 0.56
CA PRO A 38 9.73 9.41 -0.54
C PRO A 38 10.18 9.88 -1.93
N HIS A 39 11.04 10.90 -2.00
CA HIS A 39 11.65 11.39 -3.23
C HIS A 39 12.75 10.47 -3.79
N GLU A 40 13.22 9.50 -3.00
CA GLU A 40 14.21 8.50 -3.43
C GLU A 40 13.57 7.25 -4.05
N CYS A 41 12.26 7.07 -3.86
CA CYS A 41 11.52 5.95 -4.44
C CYS A 41 11.65 5.93 -5.97
N GLY A 42 12.10 4.79 -6.52
CA GLY A 42 12.22 4.56 -7.95
C GLY A 42 13.67 4.48 -8.43
N PRO A 43 14.33 5.60 -8.79
CA PRO A 43 15.69 5.57 -9.34
C PRO A 43 16.74 4.90 -8.45
N TRP A 44 16.53 4.95 -7.12
CA TRP A 44 17.44 4.39 -6.12
C TRP A 44 16.96 3.06 -5.53
N GLY A 45 15.90 2.49 -6.11
CA GLY A 45 15.29 1.23 -5.71
C GLY A 45 13.90 1.41 -5.13
N TYR A 46 13.29 0.27 -4.80
CA TYR A 46 11.96 0.17 -4.24
C TYR A 46 12.02 -0.62 -2.93
N ASN A 47 11.55 -0.02 -1.85
CA ASN A 47 11.29 -0.69 -0.57
C ASN A 47 10.12 -0.01 0.14
N ASP A 48 9.53 -0.69 1.13
CA ASP A 48 8.39 -0.17 1.90
C ASP A 48 8.69 1.17 2.55
N GLU A 49 9.85 1.33 3.18
CA GLU A 49 10.21 2.54 3.92
C GLU A 49 10.22 3.77 3.01
N MET A 50 10.77 3.67 1.80
CA MET A 50 10.86 4.79 0.85
C MET A 50 9.58 4.99 0.05
N CYS A 51 9.02 3.90 -0.47
CA CYS A 51 7.94 3.95 -1.45
C CYS A 51 6.55 3.81 -0.84
N GLY A 52 6.44 3.24 0.37
CA GLY A 52 5.20 2.69 0.89
C GLY A 52 4.82 1.38 0.20
N SER A 53 3.98 0.59 0.86
CA SER A 53 3.69 -0.80 0.45
C SER A 53 3.02 -0.91 -0.90
N LEU A 54 2.09 0.01 -1.23
CA LEU A 54 1.42 0.00 -2.53
C LEU A 54 2.41 0.16 -3.70
N ILE A 55 3.31 1.16 -3.63
CA ILE A 55 4.26 1.44 -4.71
C ILE A 55 5.35 0.36 -4.74
N TYR A 56 5.81 -0.09 -3.57
CA TYR A 56 6.78 -1.17 -3.47
C TYR A 56 6.26 -2.46 -4.11
N CYS A 57 5.05 -2.91 -3.75
CA CYS A 57 4.50 -4.14 -4.32
C CYS A 57 4.21 -4.01 -5.82
N ASP A 58 3.65 -2.88 -6.28
CA ASP A 58 3.40 -2.65 -7.72
C ASP A 58 4.70 -2.67 -8.54
N SER A 59 5.82 -2.22 -7.95
CA SER A 59 7.12 -2.15 -8.62
C SER A 59 7.67 -3.51 -9.06
N ILE A 60 7.20 -4.62 -8.49
CA ILE A 60 7.59 -5.99 -8.90
C ILE A 60 7.29 -6.21 -10.39
N GLU A 61 6.15 -5.67 -10.85
CA GLU A 61 5.68 -5.81 -12.23
C GLU A 61 5.86 -4.53 -13.05
N SER A 62 5.80 -3.35 -12.42
CA SER A 62 5.83 -2.07 -13.12
C SER A 62 7.23 -1.46 -13.26
N ALA A 63 8.20 -1.83 -12.41
CA ALA A 63 9.52 -1.21 -12.45
C ALA A 63 10.37 -1.75 -13.63
N PRO A 64 10.91 -0.86 -14.47
CA PRO A 64 11.78 -1.26 -15.58
C PRO A 64 13.18 -1.71 -15.13
N PHE A 65 13.64 -1.23 -13.97
CA PHE A 65 14.96 -1.50 -13.40
C PHE A 65 14.85 -1.62 -11.88
N GLN A 66 15.78 -2.34 -11.25
CA GLN A 66 15.84 -2.49 -9.78
C GLN A 66 14.52 -3.00 -9.15
N ARG A 67 13.76 -3.81 -9.91
CA ARG A 67 12.55 -4.44 -9.40
C ARG A 67 12.89 -5.31 -8.17
N PRO A 68 12.06 -5.29 -7.11
CA PRO A 68 12.21 -6.22 -6.00
C PRO A 68 12.14 -7.68 -6.47
N THR A 69 12.85 -8.56 -5.76
CA THR A 69 12.89 -10.00 -6.08
C THR A 69 12.42 -10.89 -4.92
N ASP A 70 11.99 -10.28 -3.81
CA ASP A 70 11.56 -10.99 -2.60
C ASP A 70 10.20 -11.69 -2.78
N TYR A 71 9.42 -11.26 -3.77
CA TYR A 71 8.08 -11.73 -4.08
C TYR A 71 7.93 -12.09 -5.56
N THR A 72 6.98 -12.99 -5.82
CA THR A 72 6.74 -13.54 -7.17
C THR A 72 5.77 -12.72 -8.01
N SER A 73 4.94 -11.90 -7.36
CA SER A 73 3.94 -11.03 -8.01
C SER A 73 3.56 -9.86 -7.11
N THR A 74 2.87 -8.87 -7.66
CA THR A 74 2.28 -7.77 -6.88
C THR A 74 1.36 -8.31 -5.77
N GLN A 75 0.52 -9.30 -6.09
CA GLN A 75 -0.43 -9.86 -5.12
C GLN A 75 0.27 -10.63 -4.00
N ASP A 76 1.30 -11.42 -4.32
CA ASP A 76 2.12 -12.14 -3.33
C ASP A 76 2.76 -11.17 -2.31
N CYS A 77 3.22 -10.01 -2.78
CA CYS A 77 3.71 -8.94 -1.91
C CYS A 77 2.60 -8.32 -1.05
N LEU A 78 1.42 -8.03 -1.63
CA LEU A 78 0.30 -7.46 -0.88
C LEU A 78 -0.25 -8.44 0.17
N ASP A 79 -0.30 -9.73 -0.12
CA ASP A 79 -0.76 -10.79 0.79
C ASP A 79 0.21 -10.99 1.98
N ALA A 80 1.47 -10.58 1.82
CA ALA A 80 2.46 -10.60 2.90
C ALA A 80 2.35 -9.39 3.85
N HIS A 81 1.54 -8.37 3.49
CA HIS A 81 1.31 -7.18 4.29
C HIS A 81 -0.01 -7.22 5.06
N GLU A 82 -0.10 -6.43 6.11
CA GLU A 82 -1.37 -6.04 6.71
C GLU A 82 -2.25 -5.36 5.64
N PRO A 83 -3.58 -5.51 5.72
CA PRO A 83 -4.48 -4.87 4.78
C PRO A 83 -4.28 -3.36 4.73
N ALA A 84 -4.32 -2.79 3.53
CA ALA A 84 -4.28 -1.35 3.35
C ALA A 84 -5.44 -0.69 4.15
N PRO A 85 -5.16 0.34 4.96
CA PRO A 85 -6.21 1.06 5.66
C PRO A 85 -7.07 1.83 4.66
N THR A 86 -8.35 1.98 4.98
CA THR A 86 -9.20 2.96 4.29
C THR A 86 -8.70 4.37 4.62
N LEU A 87 -8.46 5.16 3.58
CA LEU A 87 -7.97 6.53 3.71
C LEU A 87 -9.13 7.51 3.90
N PRO A 88 -8.96 8.57 4.70
CA PRO A 88 -10.00 9.58 4.91
C PRO A 88 -10.16 10.49 3.67
N TRP A 89 -11.38 10.88 3.33
CA TRP A 89 -11.64 11.87 2.30
C TRP A 89 -11.17 13.26 2.74
N ILE A 90 -10.15 13.78 2.06
CA ILE A 90 -9.59 15.11 2.30
C ILE A 90 -10.19 16.11 1.32
N GLY A 91 -10.86 17.14 1.85
CA GLY A 91 -11.35 18.26 1.05
C GLY A 91 -10.21 19.03 0.38
N SER A 92 -10.49 19.71 -0.74
CA SER A 92 -9.49 20.53 -1.43
C SER A 92 -8.88 21.56 -0.47
N PRO A 93 -7.55 21.61 -0.32
CA PRO A 93 -6.90 22.63 0.49
C PRO A 93 -7.10 24.01 -0.15
N GLY A 94 -7.31 25.04 0.67
CA GLY A 94 -7.45 26.42 0.23
C GLY A 94 -6.13 27.16 -0.01
N VAL A 95 -5.00 26.44 -0.01
CA VAL A 95 -3.66 27.02 -0.15
C VAL A 95 -3.39 27.37 -1.60
N VAL A 96 -3.12 28.65 -1.87
CA VAL A 96 -2.79 29.16 -3.20
C VAL A 96 -1.36 29.70 -3.22
N ARG A 97 -0.66 29.54 -4.34
CA ARG A 97 0.69 30.09 -4.54
C ARG A 97 0.56 31.49 -5.16
N PRO A 98 1.05 32.57 -4.51
CA PRO A 98 1.03 33.91 -5.09
C PRO A 98 1.80 33.98 -6.41
N GLN A 99 1.30 34.78 -7.36
CA GLN A 99 1.94 34.98 -8.66
C GLN A 99 3.28 35.72 -8.57
N SER A 100 3.52 36.43 -7.46
CA SER A 100 4.80 37.10 -7.19
C SER A 100 5.93 36.14 -6.82
N CYS A 101 5.63 34.86 -6.60
CA CYS A 101 6.63 33.87 -6.21
C CYS A 101 7.52 33.50 -7.39
N GLN A 102 8.83 33.68 -7.21
CA GLN A 102 9.80 33.28 -8.21
C GLN A 102 9.81 31.75 -8.42
N PRO A 103 10.14 31.28 -9.64
CA PRO A 103 10.36 29.86 -9.89
C PRO A 103 11.43 29.30 -8.94
N GLY A 104 11.18 28.14 -8.34
CA GLY A 104 12.12 27.47 -7.43
C GLY A 104 12.16 28.03 -5.99
N LEU A 105 11.57 29.20 -5.71
CA LEU A 105 11.47 29.71 -4.34
C LEU A 105 10.38 28.95 -3.56
N ILE A 106 10.79 28.20 -2.55
CA ILE A 106 9.88 27.48 -1.65
C ILE A 106 10.02 28.09 -0.26
N SER A 107 8.95 28.71 0.23
CA SER A 107 8.84 29.29 1.57
C SER A 107 7.39 29.21 2.07
N ILE A 108 7.13 29.72 3.27
CA ILE A 108 5.77 29.83 3.82
C ILE A 108 4.91 30.76 2.95
N GLU A 109 5.48 31.84 2.44
CA GLU A 109 4.83 32.82 1.56
C GLU A 109 4.73 32.34 0.10
N CYS A 110 5.64 31.44 -0.29
CA CYS A 110 5.69 30.81 -1.60
C CYS A 110 5.61 29.29 -1.47
N PRO A 111 4.46 28.75 -1.04
CA PRO A 111 4.34 27.33 -0.72
C PRO A 111 4.36 26.46 -1.97
N VAL A 112 4.68 25.18 -1.76
CA VAL A 112 4.34 24.13 -2.73
C VAL A 112 2.82 23.97 -2.75
N VAL A 113 2.25 23.88 -3.94
CA VAL A 113 0.81 23.70 -4.16
C VAL A 113 0.57 22.50 -5.07
N CYS A 114 -0.67 22.01 -5.05
CA CYS A 114 -1.07 20.83 -5.83
C CYS A 114 -0.64 20.91 -7.30
N GLY A 115 -0.04 19.82 -7.79
CA GLY A 115 0.38 19.66 -9.19
C GLY A 115 1.67 20.40 -9.55
N MET A 116 2.22 21.24 -8.66
CA MET A 116 3.53 21.86 -8.86
C MET A 116 4.60 20.77 -8.96
N PHE A 117 5.45 20.83 -9.99
CA PHE A 117 6.43 19.78 -10.30
C PHE A 117 5.85 18.36 -10.46
N ASN A 118 4.57 18.26 -10.83
CA ASN A 118 3.85 16.98 -10.90
C ASN A 118 3.71 16.26 -9.54
N PHE A 119 3.78 17.00 -8.42
CA PHE A 119 3.51 16.46 -7.10
C PHE A 119 2.01 16.47 -6.77
N TYR A 120 1.50 15.29 -6.47
CA TYR A 120 0.11 15.07 -6.11
C TYR A 120 0.08 14.16 -4.87
N SER A 121 -0.62 14.60 -3.83
CA SER A 121 -0.94 13.83 -2.63
C SER A 121 -2.29 14.28 -2.09
N ASP A 122 -2.93 13.46 -1.26
CA ASP A 122 -4.16 13.84 -0.56
C ASP A 122 -3.99 15.11 0.27
N SER A 123 -2.86 15.25 0.97
CA SER A 123 -2.56 16.40 1.82
C SER A 123 -2.36 17.71 1.03
N LEU A 124 -1.79 17.63 -0.17
CA LEU A 124 -1.47 18.80 -0.99
C LEU A 124 -2.62 19.20 -1.93
N CYS A 125 -3.43 18.23 -2.37
CA CYS A 125 -4.43 18.40 -3.42
C CYS A 125 -5.87 18.19 -2.95
N GLY A 126 -6.08 17.52 -1.81
CA GLY A 126 -7.35 16.87 -1.51
C GLY A 126 -7.59 15.65 -2.38
N THR A 127 -8.47 14.76 -1.93
CA THR A 127 -8.69 13.44 -2.52
C THR A 127 -9.16 13.48 -3.95
N LYS A 128 -10.09 14.39 -4.27
CA LYS A 128 -10.61 14.51 -5.64
C LYS A 128 -9.50 14.78 -6.66
N GLN A 129 -8.71 15.83 -6.45
CA GLN A 129 -7.69 16.24 -7.40
C GLN A 129 -6.47 15.31 -7.39
N TYR A 130 -6.14 14.72 -6.24
CA TYR A 130 -5.14 13.67 -6.13
C TYR A 130 -5.53 12.44 -6.96
N CYS A 131 -6.72 11.86 -6.73
CA CYS A 131 -7.15 10.66 -7.44
C CYS A 131 -7.33 10.90 -8.95
N GLU A 132 -7.90 12.04 -9.36
CA GLU A 132 -8.00 12.41 -10.78
C GLU A 132 -6.63 12.50 -11.49
N ALA A 133 -5.55 12.76 -10.75
CA ALA A 133 -4.20 12.82 -11.33
C ALA A 133 -3.73 11.46 -11.87
N PHE A 134 -4.24 10.33 -11.38
CA PHE A 134 -3.89 9.00 -11.88
C PHE A 134 -4.39 8.69 -13.29
N ASN A 135 -5.28 9.52 -13.84
CA ASN A 135 -5.70 9.45 -15.23
C ASN A 135 -4.88 10.38 -16.16
N LYS A 136 -3.97 11.20 -15.62
CA LYS A 136 -3.14 12.14 -16.39
C LYS A 136 -1.85 11.49 -16.90
N LYS A 137 -1.12 12.19 -17.77
CA LYS A 137 0.22 11.80 -18.24
C LYS A 137 1.22 12.94 -17.98
N PRO A 138 2.36 12.69 -17.29
CA PRO A 138 2.67 11.46 -16.56
C PRO A 138 1.71 11.28 -15.36
N LYS A 139 1.33 10.04 -15.06
CA LYS A 139 0.54 9.73 -13.86
C LYS A 139 1.45 9.64 -12.63
N PRO A 140 0.96 9.93 -11.40
CA PRO A 140 1.70 9.63 -10.18
C PRO A 140 1.97 8.13 -10.00
N LEU A 141 2.94 7.79 -9.14
CA LEU A 141 3.18 6.41 -8.71
C LEU A 141 2.11 5.95 -7.71
N GLY A 142 1.83 4.65 -7.68
CA GLY A 142 0.86 4.03 -6.78
C GLY A 142 -0.34 3.50 -7.55
N TYR A 143 -1.47 4.17 -7.46
CA TYR A 143 -2.72 3.65 -8.02
C TYR A 143 -2.67 3.44 -9.55
N LYS A 144 -3.38 2.39 -9.98
CA LYS A 144 -3.51 2.04 -11.41
C LYS A 144 -4.18 3.16 -12.21
N ASN A 145 -5.24 3.74 -11.64
CA ASN A 145 -6.10 4.78 -12.22
C ASN A 145 -6.82 5.54 -11.08
N ALA A 146 -7.64 6.54 -11.44
CA ALA A 146 -8.39 7.32 -10.46
C ALA A 146 -9.41 6.50 -9.67
N GLU A 147 -10.06 5.52 -10.32
CA GLU A 147 -11.07 4.66 -9.68
C GLU A 147 -10.45 3.86 -8.51
N ALA A 148 -9.31 3.22 -8.73
CA ALA A 148 -8.57 2.50 -7.69
C ALA A 148 -8.17 3.42 -6.52
N CYS A 149 -7.83 4.68 -6.80
CA CYS A 149 -7.55 5.66 -5.75
C CYS A 149 -8.82 6.03 -4.96
N PHE A 150 -9.94 6.24 -5.64
CA PHE A 150 -11.22 6.55 -4.98
C PHE A 150 -11.78 5.39 -4.17
N ASP A 151 -11.52 4.15 -4.56
CA ASP A 151 -11.93 2.95 -3.81
C ASP A 151 -11.11 2.75 -2.54
N ALA A 152 -9.91 3.31 -2.48
CA ALA A 152 -9.08 3.30 -1.27
C ALA A 152 -9.53 4.33 -0.22
N HIS A 153 -10.42 5.27 -0.57
CA HIS A 153 -10.90 6.33 0.30
C HIS A 153 -12.31 6.06 0.83
N ASP A 154 -12.59 6.47 2.07
CA ASP A 154 -13.96 6.52 2.57
C ASP A 154 -14.75 7.59 1.80
N ARG A 155 -15.78 7.18 1.07
CA ARG A 155 -16.64 8.13 0.36
C ARG A 155 -17.64 8.67 1.36
N LEU A 156 -17.43 9.91 1.85
CA LEU A 156 -18.39 10.64 2.70
C LEU A 156 -19.79 10.72 2.07
#